data_AF-A0A132NGX3-F1
#
_entry.id   AF-A0A132NGX3-F1
#
_cell.length_a   1.000
_cell.length_b   1.000
_cell.length_c   1.000
_cell.angle_alpha   90.00
_cell.angle_beta   90.00
_cell.angle_gamma   90.00
#
_symmetry.space_group_name_H-M   'P 1'
#
loop_
_entity.id
_entity.type
_entity.pdbx_description
1 polymer ?
#
loop_
_entity_poly.entity_id
_entity_poly.type
_entity_poly.pdbx_seq_one_letter_code
_entity_poly.pdbx_strand_id
1 'polypeptide(L)'
;PDRVRLSRRATARLGVVREDARGLVEDPHTVVVRHGDDQARWWTWAGGRANAVLAAALARVAPGLVDETDRFDNRYLRLRGDAGALDAALTAARREFGDDLRGVRPEVSEEAVRRLKFAELLPPDLAHDTLAARTADHEAACRLVRRGVVTVLG
;
A
#
# COMPACT_ATOMS: atom_id res chain seq x y z
N PRO A 1 26.16 5.75 14.21
CA PRO A 1 26.27 6.09 12.77
C PRO A 1 26.33 7.61 12.57
N ASP A 2 27.47 8.12 12.11
CA ASP A 2 27.64 9.52 11.78
C ASP A 2 26.68 9.92 10.66
N ARG A 3 25.85 10.92 10.96
CA ARG A 3 24.77 11.36 10.08
C ARG A 3 25.38 11.95 8.80
N VAL A 4 24.90 11.49 7.65
CA VAL A 4 25.22 12.10 6.36
C VAL A 4 24.87 13.59 6.41
N ARG A 5 25.82 14.47 6.11
CA ARG A 5 25.57 15.92 6.04
C ARG A 5 24.79 16.26 4.78
N LEU A 6 23.56 16.73 4.94
CA LEU A 6 22.75 17.20 3.82
C LEU A 6 23.31 18.51 3.27
N SER A 7 23.48 18.58 1.95
CA SER A 7 23.81 19.82 1.25
C SER A 7 22.68 20.85 1.41
N ARG A 8 23.01 22.14 1.28
CA ARG A 8 22.02 23.24 1.34
C ARG A 8 20.85 23.03 0.36
N ARG A 9 21.15 22.60 -0.87
CA ARG A 9 20.13 22.28 -1.90
C ARG A 9 19.21 21.14 -1.49
N ALA A 10 19.74 20.11 -0.83
CA ALA A 10 18.96 18.97 -0.35
C ALA A 10 18.01 19.40 0.79
N THR A 11 18.51 20.17 1.75
CA THR A 11 17.69 20.72 2.84
C THR A 11 16.57 21.60 2.31
N ALA A 12 16.87 22.51 1.37
CA ALA A 12 15.86 23.37 0.76
C ALA A 12 14.78 22.56 0.03
N ARG A 13 15.17 21.56 -0.78
CA ARG A 13 14.20 20.73 -1.49
C ARG A 13 13.34 19.88 -0.55
N LEU A 14 13.91 19.36 0.53
CA LEU A 14 13.14 18.66 1.56
C LEU A 14 12.12 19.56 2.25
N GLY A 15 12.44 20.84 2.46
CA GLY A 15 11.49 21.83 2.97
C GLY A 15 10.26 21.97 2.08
N VAL A 16 10.47 22.12 0.77
CA VAL A 16 9.37 22.18 -0.21
C VAL A 16 8.53 20.91 -0.19
N VAL A 17 9.16 19.74 -0.28
CA VAL A 17 8.43 18.45 -0.28
C VAL A 17 7.64 18.22 1.01
N ARG A 18 8.17 18.64 2.16
CA ARG A 18 7.46 18.53 3.44
C ARG A 18 6.24 19.44 3.50
N GLU A 19 6.34 20.64 2.95
CA GLU A 19 5.19 21.55 2.87
C GLU A 19 4.11 20.98 1.95
N ASP A 20 4.51 20.53 0.75
CA ASP A 20 3.60 19.92 -0.23
C ASP A 20 2.88 18.67 0.34
N ALA A 21 3.57 17.90 1.19
CA ALA A 21 3.04 16.66 1.77
C ALA A 21 2.40 16.83 3.16
N ARG A 22 2.36 18.05 3.72
CA ARG A 22 1.93 18.30 5.11
C ARG A 22 0.53 17.73 5.40
N GLY A 23 -0.41 17.88 4.48
CA GLY A 23 -1.78 17.37 4.61
C GLY A 23 -1.95 15.88 4.31
N LEU A 24 -0.87 15.17 3.99
CA LEU A 24 -0.87 13.77 3.54
C LEU A 24 -0.19 12.82 4.53
N VAL A 25 0.23 13.34 5.69
CA VAL A 25 0.93 12.61 6.74
C VAL A 25 0.31 13.00 8.07
N GLU A 26 -0.06 12.00 8.86
CA GLU A 26 -0.46 12.15 10.25
C GLU A 26 0.23 11.03 11.03
N ASP A 27 0.62 11.30 12.28
CA ASP A 27 1.10 10.28 13.21
C ASP A 27 0.29 10.43 14.51
N PRO A 28 -0.34 9.35 15.04
CA PRO A 28 -0.08 7.94 14.73
C PRO A 28 -0.94 7.29 13.61
N HIS A 29 -1.81 8.03 12.94
CA HIS A 29 -2.80 7.53 11.96
C HIS A 29 -2.24 7.45 10.54
N THR A 30 -3.12 7.18 9.58
CA THR A 30 -2.88 7.31 8.14
C THR A 30 -3.97 8.16 7.52
N VAL A 31 -3.66 8.83 6.42
CA VAL A 31 -4.55 9.87 5.88
C VAL A 31 -5.30 9.35 4.66
N VAL A 32 -6.61 9.60 4.60
CA VAL A 32 -7.40 9.47 3.37
C VAL A 32 -7.81 10.85 2.88
N VAL A 33 -7.53 11.14 1.61
CA VAL A 33 -7.91 12.40 0.95
C VAL A 33 -8.80 12.10 -0.23
N ARG A 34 -9.92 12.80 -0.35
CA ARG A 34 -10.80 12.71 -1.54
C ARG A 34 -10.09 13.22 -2.79
N HIS A 35 -10.40 12.61 -3.93
CA HIS A 35 -9.78 12.91 -5.22
C HIS A 35 -10.82 12.90 -6.34
N GLY A 36 -11.74 13.86 -6.32
CA GLY A 36 -12.94 13.88 -7.17
C GLY A 36 -14.14 13.25 -6.48
N ASP A 37 -15.22 13.06 -7.23
CA ASP A 37 -16.53 12.74 -6.66
C ASP A 37 -16.66 11.30 -6.13
N ASP A 38 -15.93 10.35 -6.71
CA ASP A 38 -16.05 8.91 -6.40
C ASP A 38 -14.69 8.23 -6.19
N GLN A 39 -13.66 9.01 -5.86
CA GLN A 39 -12.32 8.50 -5.66
C GLN A 39 -11.70 9.11 -4.42
N ALA A 40 -10.86 8.31 -3.74
CA ALA A 40 -10.02 8.78 -2.66
C ALA A 40 -8.64 8.14 -2.75
N ARG A 41 -7.67 8.72 -2.05
CA ARG A 41 -6.33 8.16 -1.89
C ARG A 41 -6.05 7.94 -0.42
N TRP A 42 -5.71 6.71 -0.08
CA TRP A 42 -5.20 6.37 1.23
C TRP A 42 -3.68 6.46 1.24
N TRP A 43 -3.15 7.50 1.87
CA TRP A 43 -1.72 7.79 1.98
C TRP A 43 -1.09 6.95 3.08
N THR A 44 -0.34 5.93 2.65
CA THR A 44 0.28 4.92 3.51
C THR A 44 1.77 5.13 3.70
N TRP A 45 2.46 5.70 2.70
CA TRP A 45 3.92 5.89 2.66
C TRP A 45 4.76 4.62 2.91
N ALA A 46 4.17 3.43 2.80
CA ALA A 46 4.83 2.17 3.15
C ALA A 46 5.57 1.48 1.99
N GLY A 47 5.57 2.09 0.80
CA GLY A 47 6.17 1.50 -0.39
C GLY A 47 5.25 0.49 -1.08
N GLY A 48 5.56 0.21 -2.35
CA GLY A 48 4.69 -0.58 -3.22
C GLY A 48 4.49 -2.02 -2.75
N ARG A 49 5.50 -2.64 -2.13
CA ARG A 49 5.42 -4.02 -1.61
C ARG A 49 4.40 -4.18 -0.48
N ALA A 50 4.38 -3.22 0.45
CA ALA A 50 3.41 -3.19 1.53
C ALA A 50 2.01 -2.86 0.99
N ASN A 51 1.92 -1.89 0.09
CA ASN A 51 0.66 -1.51 -0.54
C ASN A 51 0.07 -2.64 -1.39
N ALA A 52 0.90 -3.50 -2.00
CA ALA A 52 0.46 -4.69 -2.72
C ALA A 52 -0.21 -5.71 -1.79
N VAL A 53 0.34 -5.92 -0.59
CA VAL A 53 -0.27 -6.77 0.44
C VAL A 53 -1.60 -6.16 0.89
N LEU A 54 -1.64 -4.87 1.20
CA LEU A 54 -2.87 -4.19 1.61
C LEU A 54 -3.96 -4.25 0.53
N ALA A 55 -3.61 -4.00 -0.73
CA ALA A 55 -4.54 -4.07 -1.85
C ALA A 55 -5.11 -5.49 -2.03
N ALA A 56 -4.28 -6.52 -1.92
CA ALA A 56 -4.73 -7.91 -2.02
C ALA A 56 -5.64 -8.32 -0.84
N ALA A 57 -5.32 -7.88 0.38
CA ALA A 57 -6.15 -8.12 1.55
C ALA A 57 -7.53 -7.45 1.41
N LEU A 58 -7.54 -6.17 1.02
CA LEU A 58 -8.77 -5.40 0.82
C LEU A 58 -9.61 -5.94 -0.34
N ALA A 59 -8.99 -6.36 -1.45
CA ALA A 59 -9.70 -6.98 -2.56
C ALA A 59 -10.44 -8.27 -2.14
N ARG A 60 -9.93 -8.99 -1.13
CA ARG A 60 -10.60 -10.19 -0.60
C ARG A 60 -11.83 -9.85 0.24
N VAL A 61 -11.70 -8.88 1.15
CA VAL A 61 -12.73 -8.61 2.18
C VAL A 61 -13.70 -7.48 1.82
N ALA A 62 -13.30 -6.60 0.90
CA ALA A 62 -14.09 -5.49 0.39
C ALA A 62 -13.84 -5.33 -1.12
N PRO A 63 -14.30 -6.28 -1.97
CA PRO A 63 -14.19 -6.15 -3.42
C PRO A 63 -14.74 -4.82 -3.92
N GLY A 64 -14.02 -4.18 -4.84
CA GLY A 64 -14.39 -2.87 -5.40
C GLY A 64 -13.97 -1.65 -4.57
N LEU A 65 -13.50 -1.82 -3.32
CA LEU A 65 -13.02 -0.69 -2.50
C LEU A 65 -11.71 -0.09 -3.05
N VAL A 66 -10.80 -0.93 -3.53
CA VAL A 66 -9.54 -0.50 -4.16
C VAL A 66 -9.72 -0.47 -5.68
N ASP A 67 -9.23 0.57 -6.34
CA ASP A 67 -9.33 0.71 -7.81
C ASP A 67 -8.64 -0.45 -8.52
N GLU A 68 -9.38 -1.28 -9.25
CA GLU A 68 -8.86 -2.53 -9.84
C GLU A 68 -7.77 -2.32 -10.90
N THR A 69 -7.76 -1.16 -11.58
CA THR A 69 -6.90 -0.87 -12.72
C THR A 69 -5.60 -0.17 -12.29
N ASP A 70 -5.68 0.79 -11.36
CA ASP A 70 -4.52 1.53 -10.84
C ASP A 70 -4.53 1.52 -9.30
N ARG A 71 -4.27 0.35 -8.72
CA ARG A 71 -4.52 0.06 -7.30
C ARG A 71 -3.67 0.90 -6.33
N PHE A 72 -2.38 1.07 -6.62
CA PHE A 72 -1.45 1.70 -5.68
C PHE A 72 -0.12 2.09 -6.33
N ASP A 73 0.59 3.01 -5.67
CA ASP A 73 2.01 3.27 -5.89
C ASP A 73 2.81 3.13 -4.58
N ASN A 74 4.02 3.67 -4.52
CA ASN A 74 4.85 3.61 -3.30
C ASN A 74 4.32 4.46 -2.12
N ARG A 75 3.34 5.32 -2.34
CA ARG A 75 2.89 6.36 -1.41
C ARG A 75 1.45 6.15 -0.96
N TYR A 76 0.58 5.66 -1.84
CA TYR A 76 -0.83 5.50 -1.54
C TYR A 76 -1.49 4.30 -2.24
N LEU A 77 -2.66 3.90 -1.73
CA LEU A 77 -3.65 3.08 -2.42
C LEU A 77 -4.75 3.99 -2.98
N ARG A 78 -5.29 3.65 -4.15
CA ARG A 78 -6.46 4.30 -4.73
C ARG A 78 -7.72 3.58 -4.29
N LEU A 79 -8.66 4.33 -3.76
CA LEU A 79 -9.96 3.85 -3.34
C LEU A 79 -11.03 4.32 -4.31
N ARG A 80 -12.04 3.49 -4.53
CA ARG A 80 -13.29 3.86 -5.20
C ARG A 80 -14.41 4.03 -4.19
N GLY A 81 -15.28 5.00 -4.43
CA GLY A 81 -16.45 5.23 -3.61
C GLY A 81 -16.13 5.79 -2.22
N ASP A 82 -16.87 5.28 -1.24
CA ASP A 82 -16.86 5.80 0.11
C ASP A 82 -15.60 5.39 0.89
N ALA A 83 -14.69 6.35 1.04
CA ALA A 83 -13.53 6.26 1.93
C ALA A 83 -13.88 5.83 3.37
N GLY A 84 -15.11 6.09 3.84
CA GLY A 84 -15.59 5.67 5.16
C GLY A 84 -15.59 4.15 5.36
N ALA A 85 -15.67 3.37 4.28
CA ALA A 85 -15.63 1.91 4.35
C ALA A 85 -14.24 1.34 4.68
N LEU A 86 -13.17 2.14 4.57
CA LEU A 86 -11.80 1.64 4.74
C LEU A 86 -11.54 1.08 6.14
N ASP A 87 -11.97 1.75 7.21
CA ASP A 87 -11.70 1.29 8.58
C ASP A 87 -12.36 -0.07 8.87
N ALA A 88 -13.61 -0.23 8.41
CA ALA A 88 -14.33 -1.50 8.48
C ALA A 88 -13.63 -2.59 7.67
N ALA A 89 -13.15 -2.27 6.46
CA ALA A 89 -12.42 -3.21 5.60
C ALA A 89 -11.07 -3.63 6.21
N LEU A 90 -10.34 -2.72 6.85
CA LEU A 90 -9.10 -3.04 7.58
C LEU A 90 -9.39 -3.98 8.76
N THR A 91 -10.48 -3.74 9.49
CA THR A 91 -10.93 -4.63 10.56
C THR A 91 -11.32 -6.01 10.03
N ALA A 92 -12.01 -6.09 8.89
CA ALA A 92 -12.32 -7.35 8.24
C ALA A 92 -11.05 -8.09 7.76
N ALA A 93 -10.08 -7.39 7.19
CA ALA A 93 -8.81 -7.96 6.77
C ALA A 93 -8.03 -8.59 7.93
N ARG A 94 -7.97 -7.92 9.09
CA ARG A 94 -7.34 -8.48 10.30
C ARG A 94 -8.08 -9.72 10.83
N ARG A 95 -9.40 -9.77 10.69
CA ARG A 95 -10.20 -10.95 11.08
C ARG A 95 -9.96 -12.15 10.15
N GLU A 96 -9.86 -11.89 8.85
CA GLU A 96 -9.65 -12.93 7.83
C GLU A 96 -8.22 -13.50 7.86
N PHE A 97 -7.22 -12.63 7.94
CA PHE A 97 -5.81 -13.03 7.74
C PHE A 97 -4.95 -12.96 9.00
N GLY A 98 -5.53 -12.53 10.13
CA GLY A 98 -4.79 -12.22 11.35
C GLY A 98 -4.13 -10.84 11.29
N ASP A 99 -3.63 -10.38 12.44
CA ASP A 99 -3.03 -9.05 12.59
C ASP A 99 -1.70 -8.88 11.82
N ASP A 100 -1.07 -9.97 11.39
CA ASP A 100 0.20 -9.95 10.65
C ASP A 100 0.03 -10.11 9.13
N LEU A 101 -1.20 -10.38 8.67
CA LEU A 101 -1.56 -10.57 7.26
C LEU A 101 -0.75 -11.66 6.54
N ARG A 102 -0.09 -12.59 7.23
CA ARG A 102 0.84 -13.55 6.60
C ARG A 102 0.20 -14.43 5.53
N GLY A 103 -1.12 -14.66 5.59
CA GLY A 103 -1.87 -15.43 4.60
C GLY A 103 -2.13 -14.68 3.29
N VAL A 104 -1.87 -13.37 3.23
CA VAL A 104 -2.15 -12.54 2.06
C VAL A 104 -1.06 -12.70 1.01
N ARG A 105 -1.48 -12.94 -0.24
CA ARG A 105 -0.60 -13.04 -1.41
C ARG A 105 -0.88 -11.86 -2.35
N PRO A 106 0.09 -10.96 -2.57
CA PRO A 106 -0.05 -9.92 -3.58
C PRO A 106 -0.28 -10.50 -4.97
N GLU A 107 -1.10 -9.83 -5.77
CA GLU A 107 -1.28 -10.19 -7.17
C GLU A 107 0.00 -9.90 -7.96
N VAL A 108 0.37 -10.83 -8.84
CA VAL A 108 1.58 -10.75 -9.67
C VAL A 108 1.13 -10.84 -11.12
N SER A 109 1.54 -9.87 -11.95
CA SER A 109 1.23 -9.90 -13.37
C SER A 109 2.03 -10.97 -14.11
N GLU A 110 1.44 -11.53 -15.16
CA GLU A 110 2.12 -12.46 -16.07
C GLU A 110 3.42 -11.89 -16.65
N GLU A 111 3.47 -10.57 -16.87
CA GLU A 111 4.69 -9.90 -17.31
C GLU A 111 5.81 -9.96 -16.25
N ALA A 112 5.46 -9.80 -14.97
CA ALA A 112 6.42 -9.93 -13.88
C ALA A 112 6.95 -11.38 -13.78
N VAL A 113 6.08 -12.37 -13.99
CA VAL A 113 6.45 -13.80 -14.06
C VAL A 113 7.43 -14.06 -15.19
N ARG A 114 7.16 -13.57 -16.41
CA ARG A 114 8.07 -13.71 -17.56
C ARG A 114 9.46 -13.08 -17.33
N ARG A 115 9.57 -12.09 -16.45
CA ARG A 115 10.85 -11.46 -16.06
C ARG A 115 11.58 -12.19 -14.94
N LEU A 116 10.96 -13.19 -14.31
CA LEU A 116 11.64 -14.02 -13.32
C LEU A 116 12.69 -14.88 -14.03
N LYS A 117 13.96 -14.74 -13.60
CA LYS A 117 15.02 -15.64 -14.06
C LYS A 117 14.62 -17.07 -13.71
N PHE A 118 14.74 -17.98 -14.67
CA PHE A 118 14.34 -19.38 -14.54
C PHE A 118 12.82 -19.63 -14.42
N ALA A 119 11.96 -18.68 -14.79
CA ALA A 119 10.50 -18.89 -14.82
C ALA A 119 10.10 -20.15 -15.63
N GLU A 120 10.78 -20.38 -16.75
CA GLU A 120 10.55 -21.53 -17.64
C GLU A 120 10.94 -22.89 -17.00
N LEU A 121 11.67 -22.87 -15.87
CA LEU A 121 12.07 -24.07 -15.13
C LEU A 121 11.19 -24.37 -13.92
N LEU A 122 10.17 -23.54 -13.67
CA LEU A 122 9.23 -23.69 -12.56
C LEU A 122 7.83 -23.99 -13.10
N PRO A 123 7.05 -24.85 -12.42
CA PRO A 123 5.60 -24.89 -12.63
C PRO A 123 5.01 -23.48 -12.47
N PRO A 124 4.02 -23.07 -13.28
CA PRO A 124 3.46 -21.72 -13.25
C PRO A 124 3.10 -21.23 -11.84
N ASP A 125 2.35 -22.03 -11.09
CA ASP A 125 1.92 -21.68 -9.73
C ASP A 125 3.09 -21.39 -8.79
N LEU A 126 4.20 -22.13 -8.93
CA LEU A 126 5.40 -21.93 -8.11
C LEU A 126 6.13 -20.64 -8.49
N ALA A 127 6.13 -20.25 -9.77
CA ALA A 127 6.70 -19.00 -10.22
C ALA A 127 5.89 -17.80 -9.69
N HIS A 128 4.55 -17.87 -9.75
CA HIS A 128 3.66 -16.87 -9.17
C HIS A 128 3.86 -16.75 -7.66
N ASP A 129 3.83 -17.87 -6.94
CA ASP A 129 4.01 -17.92 -5.49
C ASP A 129 5.35 -17.35 -5.05
N THR A 130 6.41 -17.69 -5.76
CA THR A 130 7.76 -17.17 -5.50
C THR A 130 7.80 -15.66 -5.66
N LEU A 131 7.18 -15.14 -6.73
CA LEU A 131 7.14 -13.70 -6.96
C LEU A 131 6.28 -12.98 -5.93
N ALA A 132 5.09 -13.51 -5.61
CA ALA A 132 4.19 -12.92 -4.63
C ALA A 132 4.87 -12.84 -3.26
N ALA A 133 5.56 -13.90 -2.84
CA ALA A 133 6.35 -13.91 -1.61
C ALA A 133 7.50 -12.88 -1.65
N ARG A 134 8.20 -12.77 -2.79
CA ARG A 134 9.30 -11.81 -2.96
C ARG A 134 8.84 -10.35 -2.97
N THR A 135 7.63 -10.08 -3.45
CA THR A 135 7.07 -8.73 -3.54
C THR A 135 6.20 -8.36 -2.35
N ALA A 136 5.91 -9.29 -1.44
CA ALA A 136 5.20 -8.97 -0.21
C ALA A 136 6.10 -8.30 0.83
N ASP A 137 5.56 -7.28 1.51
CA ASP A 137 6.10 -6.74 2.76
C ASP A 137 4.98 -6.75 3.81
N HIS A 138 4.78 -7.92 4.42
CA HIS A 138 3.75 -8.14 5.43
C HIS A 138 4.01 -7.34 6.71
N GLU A 139 5.28 -7.12 7.07
CA GLU A 139 5.64 -6.41 8.29
C GLU A 139 5.23 -4.93 8.20
N ALA A 140 5.51 -4.28 7.07
CA ALA A 140 5.07 -2.91 6.83
C ALA A 140 3.54 -2.81 6.71
N ALA A 141 2.89 -3.75 6.01
CA ALA A 141 1.43 -3.77 5.90
C ALA A 141 0.73 -3.96 7.26
N CYS A 142 1.25 -4.89 8.08
CA CYS A 142 0.80 -5.16 9.44
C CYS A 142 0.83 -3.90 10.32
N ARG A 143 1.91 -3.11 10.24
CA ARG A 143 1.99 -1.83 10.98
C ARG A 143 0.87 -0.88 10.60
N LEU A 144 0.47 -0.86 9.33
CA LEU A 144 -0.55 0.07 8.83
C LEU A 144 -1.98 -0.35 9.17
N VAL A 145 -2.31 -1.64 9.09
CA VAL A 145 -3.68 -2.10 9.43
C VAL A 145 -4.04 -1.93 10.91
N ARG A 146 -3.03 -1.65 11.75
CA ARG A 146 -3.18 -1.33 13.18
C ARG A 146 -3.26 0.17 13.45
N ARG A 147 -2.90 1.02 12.48
CA ARG A 147 -3.08 2.47 12.58
C ARG A 147 -4.53 2.82 12.28
N GLY A 148 -5.07 3.78 13.00
CA GLY A 148 -6.38 4.34 12.60
C GLY A 148 -6.24 5.16 11.31
N VAL A 149 -7.39 5.46 10.73
CA VAL A 149 -7.49 6.23 9.49
C VAL A 149 -8.19 7.56 9.78
N VAL A 150 -7.60 8.66 9.30
CA VAL A 150 -8.21 9.99 9.35
C VAL A 150 -8.57 10.45 7.94
N THR A 151 -9.82 10.85 7.75
CA THR A 151 -10.28 11.38 6.46
C THR A 151 -10.22 12.89 6.48
N VAL A 152 -9.46 13.47 5.55
CA VAL A 152 -9.40 14.92 5.34
C VAL A 152 -10.34 15.26 4.20
N LEU A 153 -11.35 16.07 4.51
CA LEU A 153 -12.21 16.68 3.50
C LEU A 153 -11.37 17.77 2.81
N GLY A 154 -11.12 17.57 1.51
CA GLY A 154 -10.44 18.56 0.67
C GLY A 154 -11.29 19.81 0.44
#